data_AF-A0A960M3U8-F1
#
_entry.id   AF-A0A960M3U8-F1
#
_cell.length_a   1.000
_cell.length_b   1.000
_cell.length_c   1.000
_cell.angle_alpha   90.00
_cell.angle_beta   90.00
_cell.angle_gamma   90.00
#
_symmetry.space_group_name_H-M   'P 1'
#
loop_
_entity.id
_entity.type
_entity.pdbx_description
1 polymer ?
#
loop_
_entity_poly.entity_id
_entity_poly.type
_entity_poly.pdbx_seq_one_letter_code
_entity_poly.pdbx_strand_id
1 'polypeptide(L)'
;MSKGLLIRLLICIFILGGFLYTYIDRQNDLTELKMEIPKLVKSLKQLEEENAHLSLEIERLESPDRLIKLLRQKEYSHLRYPYVDEILKVDRGSPLEK
;
A
#
# COMPACT_ATOMS: atom_id res chain seq x y z
N MET A 1 -63.46 8.53 -17.79
CA MET A 1 -62.07 8.04 -17.94
C MET A 1 -61.76 7.15 -16.74
N SER A 2 -61.58 5.86 -16.97
CA SER A 2 -61.63 4.80 -15.95
C SER A 2 -60.47 4.90 -14.94
N LYS A 3 -60.80 5.21 -13.69
CA LYS A 3 -59.87 5.31 -12.54
C LYS A 3 -58.88 4.13 -12.44
N GLY A 4 -59.28 2.94 -12.88
CA GLY A 4 -58.42 1.76 -12.96
C GLY A 4 -57.24 1.89 -13.93
N LEU A 5 -57.37 2.62 -15.04
CA LEU A 5 -56.24 2.87 -15.96
C LEU A 5 -55.20 3.81 -15.32
N LEU A 6 -55.65 4.83 -14.58
CA LEU A 6 -54.76 5.74 -13.86
C LEU A 6 -53.96 5.01 -12.77
N ILE A 7 -54.62 4.15 -11.99
CA ILE A 7 -53.96 3.36 -10.94
C ILE A 7 -52.94 2.40 -11.55
N ARG A 8 -53.28 1.73 -12.65
CA ARG A 8 -52.37 0.81 -13.34
C ARG A 8 -51.15 1.53 -13.92
N LEU A 9 -51.34 2.72 -14.50
CA LEU A 9 -50.25 3.55 -15.01
C LEU A 9 -49.33 4.02 -13.87
N LEU A 10 -49.89 4.45 -12.75
CA LEU A 10 -49.11 4.82 -11.56
C LEU A 10 -48.25 3.65 -11.09
N ILE A 11 -48.82 2.46 -10.94
CA ILE A 11 -48.08 1.26 -10.52
C ILE A 11 -46.95 0.95 -11.51
N CYS A 12 -47.20 1.01 -12.82
CA CYS A 12 -46.17 0.80 -13.83
C CYS A 12 -45.03 1.82 -13.74
N ILE A 13 -45.35 3.11 -13.53
CA ILE A 13 -44.35 4.17 -13.37
C ILE A 13 -43.52 3.95 -12.10
N PHE A 14 -44.16 3.57 -11.00
CA PHE A 14 -43.46 3.28 -9.74
C PHE A 14 -42.52 2.07 -9.86
N ILE A 15 -42.98 0.99 -10.49
CA ILE A 15 -42.14 -0.20 -10.71
C ILE A 15 -40.95 0.17 -11.60
N LEU A 16 -41.18 0.86 -12.71
CA LEU A 16 -40.12 1.29 -13.63
C LEU A 16 -39.13 2.23 -12.94
N GLY A 17 -39.61 3.18 -12.16
CA GLY A 17 -38.79 4.10 -11.37
C GLY A 17 -37.95 3.36 -10.31
N GLY A 18 -38.52 2.37 -9.63
CA GLY A 18 -37.80 1.52 -8.69
C GLY A 18 -36.68 0.72 -9.36
N PHE A 19 -36.96 0.08 -10.50
CA PHE A 19 -35.93 -0.61 -11.28
C PHE A 19 -34.82 0.34 -11.75
N LEU A 20 -35.19 1.52 -12.24
CA LEU A 20 -34.20 2.51 -12.68
C LEU A 20 -33.33 3.00 -11.52
N TYR A 21 -33.93 3.26 -10.36
CA TYR A 21 -33.21 3.65 -9.15
C TYR A 21 -32.19 2.59 -8.74
N THR A 22 -32.62 1.33 -8.62
CA THR A 22 -31.70 0.22 -8.26
C THR A 22 -30.59 0.00 -9.28
N TYR A 23 -30.87 0.25 -10.56
CA TYR A 23 -29.86 0.16 -11.61
C TYR A 23 -28.80 1.27 -11.48
N ILE A 24 -29.24 2.51 -11.26
CA ILE A 24 -28.32 3.64 -11.03
C ILE A 24 -27.50 3.44 -9.76
N ASP A 25 -28.11 2.94 -8.70
CA ASP A 25 -27.44 2.67 -7.42
C ASP A 25 -26.32 1.64 -7.58
N ARG A 26 -26.61 0.52 -8.26
CA ARG A 26 -25.60 -0.48 -8.67
C ARG A 26 -24.47 0.11 -9.51
N GLN A 27 -24.78 1.08 -10.38
CA GLN A 27 -23.80 1.74 -11.21
C GLN A 27 -22.93 2.72 -10.40
N ASN A 28 -23.50 3.37 -9.38
CA ASN A 28 -22.79 4.24 -8.47
C ASN A 28 -21.79 3.45 -7.63
N ASP A 29 -22.17 2.29 -7.07
CA ASP A 29 -21.25 1.43 -6.31
C ASP A 29 -20.01 1.05 -7.13
N LEU A 30 -20.22 0.65 -8.39
CA LEU A 30 -19.12 0.34 -9.30
C LEU A 30 -18.25 1.55 -9.63
N THR A 31 -18.86 2.73 -9.68
CA THR A 31 -18.14 3.99 -9.95
C THR A 31 -17.32 4.41 -8.74
N GLU A 32 -17.87 4.28 -7.53
CA GLU A 32 -17.19 4.53 -6.27
C GLU A 32 -15.95 3.65 -6.14
N LEU A 33 -16.09 2.34 -6.34
CA LEU A 33 -14.97 1.41 -6.30
C LEU A 33 -13.90 1.76 -7.35
N LYS A 34 -14.32 2.14 -8.56
CA LYS A 34 -13.39 2.58 -9.62
C LYS A 34 -12.65 3.87 -9.28
N MET A 35 -13.21 4.72 -8.43
CA MET A 35 -12.53 5.93 -7.93
C MET A 35 -11.55 5.63 -6.81
N GLU A 36 -11.76 4.57 -6.03
CA GLU A 36 -10.85 4.17 -4.96
C GLU A 36 -9.58 3.48 -5.47
N ILE A 37 -9.70 2.64 -6.51
CA ILE A 37 -8.57 1.94 -7.13
C ILE A 37 -7.40 2.89 -7.49
N PRO A 38 -7.58 4.00 -8.24
CA PRO A 38 -6.49 4.89 -8.60
C PRO A 38 -5.89 5.62 -7.39
N LYS A 39 -6.69 5.89 -6.35
CA LYS A 39 -6.18 6.47 -5.09
C LYS A 39 -5.22 5.49 -4.42
N LEU A 40 -5.62 4.22 -4.32
CA LEU A 40 -4.80 3.18 -3.72
C LEU A 40 -3.52 2.91 -4.53
N VAL A 41 -3.62 2.86 -5.86
CA VAL A 41 -2.46 2.72 -6.76
C VAL A 41 -1.47 3.87 -6.56
N LYS A 42 -1.96 5.10 -6.41
CA LYS A 42 -1.09 6.25 -6.14
C LYS A 42 -0.36 6.09 -4.81
N SER A 43 -1.06 5.69 -3.75
CA SER A 43 -0.47 5.47 -2.43
C SER A 43 0.57 4.35 -2.44
N LEU A 44 0.29 3.24 -3.12
CA LEU A 44 1.26 2.13 -3.27
C LEU A 44 2.51 2.60 -4.01
N LYS A 45 2.35 3.33 -5.12
CA LYS A 45 3.49 3.84 -5.89
C LYS A 45 4.35 4.80 -5.07
N GLN A 46 3.73 5.69 -4.28
CA GLN A 46 4.46 6.57 -3.37
C GLN A 46 5.29 5.77 -2.35
N LEU A 47 4.69 4.73 -1.77
CA LEU A 47 5.38 3.88 -0.80
C LEU A 47 6.52 3.08 -1.43
N GLU A 48 6.34 2.58 -2.66
CA GLU A 48 7.40 1.92 -3.42
C GLU A 48 8.55 2.87 -3.75
N GLU A 49 8.26 4.11 -4.14
CA GLU A 49 9.26 5.15 -4.39
C GLU A 49 10.04 5.50 -3.11
N GLU A 50 9.35 5.65 -1.97
CA GLU A 50 10.00 5.88 -0.67
C GLU A 50 10.87 4.70 -0.25
N ASN A 51 10.39 3.47 -0.43
CA ASN A 51 11.17 2.28 -0.08
C ASN A 51 12.41 2.13 -0.98
N ALA A 52 12.27 2.43 -2.28
CA ALA A 52 13.40 2.47 -3.21
C ALA A 52 14.41 3.55 -2.81
N HIS A 53 13.94 4.75 -2.45
CA HIS A 53 14.79 5.83 -1.96
C HIS A 53 15.55 5.42 -0.70
N LEU A 54 14.85 4.87 0.30
CA LEU A 54 15.46 4.38 1.54
C LEU A 54 16.46 3.27 1.28
N SER A 55 16.16 2.33 0.38
CA SER A 55 17.08 1.25 0.01
C SER A 55 18.37 1.79 -0.60
N LEU A 56 18.28 2.79 -1.49
CA LEU A 56 19.44 3.47 -2.06
C LEU A 56 20.23 4.24 -1.00
N GLU A 57 19.54 4.87 -0.06
CA GLU A 57 20.18 5.57 1.05
C GLU A 57 20.93 4.61 1.96
N ILE A 58 20.32 3.47 2.32
CA ILE A 58 20.97 2.39 3.06
C ILE A 58 22.21 1.90 2.32
N GLU A 59 22.09 1.59 1.03
CA GLU A 59 23.23 1.14 0.21
C GLU A 59 24.36 2.19 0.20
N ARG A 60 24.02 3.48 0.11
CA ARG A 60 24.98 4.57 0.21
C ARG A 60 25.64 4.63 1.59
N LEU A 61 24.87 4.44 2.67
CA LEU A 61 25.38 4.43 4.04
C LEU A 61 26.32 3.24 4.28
N GLU A 62 25.95 2.06 3.75
CA GLU A 62 26.66 0.78 3.85
C GLU A 62 27.81 0.65 2.84
N SER A 63 28.05 1.65 1.99
CA SER A 63 29.17 1.62 1.07
C SER A 63 30.51 1.47 1.84
N PRO A 64 31.36 0.50 1.47
CA PRO A 64 32.57 0.16 2.21
C PRO A 64 33.54 1.35 2.30
N ASP A 65 33.62 2.18 1.26
CA ASP A 65 34.44 3.40 1.27
C ASP A 65 34.00 4.41 2.35
N ARG A 66 32.68 4.52 2.59
CA ARG A 66 32.12 5.42 3.60
C ARG A 66 32.31 4.86 5.00
N LEU A 67 32.07 3.56 5.18
CA LEU A 67 32.34 2.85 6.44
C LEU A 67 33.82 2.99 6.84
N ILE A 68 34.75 2.80 5.90
CA ILE A 68 36.20 2.98 6.15
C ILE A 68 36.54 4.42 6.52
N LYS A 69 35.90 5.43 5.90
CA LYS A 69 36.09 6.84 6.25
C LYS A 69 35.58 7.16 7.66
N LEU A 70 34.43 6.62 8.06
CA LEU A 70 33.88 6.77 9.41
C LEU A 70 34.81 6.13 10.44
N LEU A 71 35.33 4.93 10.17
CA LEU A 71 36.25 4.21 11.05
C LEU A 71 37.56 4.98 11.34
N ARG A 72 37.95 5.90 10.44
CA ARG A 72 39.14 6.76 10.62
C ARG A 72 38.88 7.99 11.49
N GLN A 73 37.63 8.32 11.81
CA GLN A 73 37.32 9.43 12.70
C GLN A 73 37.54 9.01 14.16
N LYS A 74 38.05 9.94 14.98
CA LYS A 74 38.34 9.68 16.41
C LYS A 74 37.12 9.18 17.20
N GLU A 75 35.92 9.60 16.81
CA GLU A 75 34.66 9.21 17.46
C GLU A 75 34.42 7.69 17.38
N TYR A 76 34.87 7.03 16.33
CA TYR A 76 34.70 5.59 16.11
C TYR A 76 35.94 4.76 16.45
N SER A 77 36.99 5.39 17.02
CA SER A 77 38.27 4.72 17.34
C SER A 77 38.16 3.61 18.41
N HIS A 78 37.05 3.56 19.14
CA HIS A 78 36.75 2.53 20.13
C HIS A 78 36.10 1.28 19.53
N LEU A 79 35.62 1.33 18.29
CA LEU A 79 35.06 0.17 17.59
C LEU A 79 36.19 -0.73 17.11
N ARG A 80 36.35 -1.90 17.76
CA ARG A 80 37.26 -2.95 17.33
C ARG A 80 36.57 -3.86 16.33
N TYR A 81 37.31 -4.37 15.36
CA TYR A 81 36.80 -5.41 14.47
C TYR A 81 36.55 -6.68 15.30
N PRO A 82 35.32 -7.20 15.34
CA PRO A 82 35.01 -8.40 16.11
C PRO A 82 35.80 -9.59 15.57
N TYR A 83 36.20 -10.50 16.47
CA TYR A 83 36.80 -11.76 16.05
C TYR A 83 35.72 -12.66 15.42
N VAL A 84 36.11 -13.57 14.53
CA VAL A 84 35.17 -14.39 13.74
C VAL A 84 34.19 -15.17 14.63
N ASP A 85 34.59 -15.52 15.85
CA ASP A 85 33.77 -16.23 16.84
C ASP A 85 32.66 -15.38 17.49
N GLU A 86 32.68 -14.05 17.31
CA GLU A 86 31.66 -13.12 17.84
C GLU A 86 30.58 -12.78 16.79
N ILE A 87 30.72 -13.25 15.55
CA ILE A 87 29.80 -12.92 14.44
C ILE A 87 28.64 -13.92 14.41
N LEU A 88 27.49 -13.52 14.98
CA LEU A 88 26.23 -14.24 14.83
C LEU A 88 25.67 -14.04 13.42
N LYS A 89 25.87 -15.02 12.54
CA LYS A 89 25.20 -15.06 11.23
C LYS A 89 23.80 -15.64 11.41
N VAL A 90 22.77 -14.80 11.26
CA VAL A 90 21.38 -15.25 11.22
C VAL A 90 21.08 -15.74 9.80
N ASP A 91 20.89 -17.04 9.64
CA ASP A 91 20.45 -17.62 8.37
C ASP A 91 18.95 -17.34 8.18
N ARG A 92 18.56 -16.92 6.98
CA ARG A 92 17.16 -16.53 6.67
C ARG A 92 16.30 -17.79 6.56
N GLY A 93 16.01 -18.43 7.70
CA GLY A 93 15.20 -19.65 7.76
C GLY A 93 15.17 -20.36 9.11
N SER A 94 16.05 -20.01 10.05
CA SER A 94 16.03 -20.59 11.39
C SER A 94 15.14 -19.76 12.33
N PRO A 95 14.14 -20.37 13.01
CA PRO A 95 13.47 -19.69 14.10
C PRO A 95 14.51 -19.34 15.17
N LEU A 96 14.45 -18.10 15.66
CA LEU A 96 15.27 -17.64 16.78
C LEU A 96 14.91 -18.48 18.01
N GLU A 97 15.60 -19.60 18.22
CA GLU A 97 15.54 -20.32 19.49
C GLU A 97 16.55 -19.71 20.47
N LYS A 98 15.94 -19.16 21.53
CA LYS A 98 16.43 -18.79 22.86
C LYS A 98 16.96 -17.37 23.05
#